data_AF-A0A174LIF8-F1
#
_entry.id   AF-A0A174LIF8-F1
#
_cell.length_a   1.000
_cell.length_b   1.000
_cell.length_c   1.000
_cell.angle_alpha   90.00
_cell.angle_beta   90.00
_cell.angle_gamma   90.00
#
_symmetry.space_group_name_H-M   'P 1'
#
loop_
_entity.id
_entity.type
_entity.pdbx_description
1 polymer ?
#
loop_
_entity_poly.entity_id
_entity_poly.type
_entity_poly.pdbx_seq_one_letter_code
_entity_poly.pdbx_strand_id
1 'polypeptide(L)'
;MNLTEAVKAAGVVGAGGAGFPTHVKLSAKAECFLVNAAECEPLIETDKYLCRTFPDRVVAAAVAVAGHLGAKRTVIALKGKYHAEITALEGAISRSGAQVELFRMKTFYPAGDEQTMVQQVTGRSVPERGLPLDVGCVVDNVGTLLNIQDALEGTPVTEKYLSVVGEVKEPILLKVPVGTALTACVAEARPNLADYALIVGGPMMGKPLTDRAAIEAAVVTKTTGNLIVLPKEHYLFRRAQLPMETIRHQTKSACIQCRMCTDLCPRYLIGHQIRPNLVMRNLWREGSIEDNEEYLRSFGDAANCCDCGVCEMFACPMGLSPRKVNGYIKGELRKRGIQVPRNMEPHAREFVDERKTPTDRLVARLGLSAYYGLHAHTCIPLEPETVFIPFQQHIGKPAVPVKAVGDPVAKGELLAQAAPDGLSANIHASIDGVVTEITPAGARLCRKEV
;
A
#
# COMPACT_ATOMS: atom_id res chain seq x y z
N MET A 1 21.48 19.91 -6.73
CA MET A 1 20.08 19.50 -6.98
C MET A 1 19.33 19.63 -5.66
N ASN A 2 18.19 20.32 -5.63
CA ASN A 2 17.40 20.37 -4.39
C ASN A 2 16.74 19.00 -4.12
N LEU A 3 16.30 18.74 -2.88
CA LEU A 3 15.75 17.44 -2.48
C LEU A 3 14.60 16.98 -3.39
N THR A 4 13.69 17.87 -3.76
CA THR A 4 12.52 17.55 -4.61
C THR A 4 12.93 17.19 -6.04
N GLU A 5 13.91 17.90 -6.61
CA GLU A 5 14.49 17.59 -7.92
C GLU A 5 15.16 16.23 -7.91
N ALA A 6 15.94 15.91 -6.87
CA ALA A 6 16.60 14.61 -6.75
C ALA A 6 15.57 13.47 -6.67
N VAL A 7 14.55 13.62 -5.84
CA VAL A 7 13.44 12.66 -5.70
C VAL A 7 12.66 12.49 -7.01
N LYS A 8 12.41 13.59 -7.73
CA LYS A 8 11.74 13.56 -9.04
C LYS A 8 12.59 12.85 -10.09
N ALA A 9 13.86 13.21 -10.19
CA ALA A 9 14.82 12.63 -11.12
C ALA A 9 14.94 11.12 -10.90
N ALA A 10 15.13 10.70 -9.65
CA ALA A 10 15.22 9.30 -9.22
C ALA A 10 13.93 8.49 -9.41
N GLY A 11 12.80 9.15 -9.71
CA GLY A 11 11.52 8.50 -9.94
C GLY A 11 10.95 7.85 -8.67
N VAL A 12 11.15 8.48 -7.50
CA VAL A 12 10.65 7.96 -6.23
C VAL A 12 9.12 8.09 -6.16
N VAL A 13 8.48 7.00 -5.77
CA VAL A 13 7.05 6.92 -5.52
C VAL A 13 6.81 6.31 -4.14
N GLY A 14 5.63 6.55 -3.56
CA GLY A 14 5.24 5.96 -2.27
C GLY A 14 5.30 4.43 -2.31
N ALA A 15 6.26 3.85 -1.60
CA ALA A 15 6.58 2.42 -1.66
C ALA A 15 5.55 1.51 -0.98
N GLY A 16 4.75 2.06 -0.05
CA GLY A 16 3.79 1.31 0.78
C GLY A 16 2.35 1.26 0.25
N GLY A 17 2.08 1.62 -1.01
CA GLY A 17 0.70 1.68 -1.50
C GLY A 17 0.56 1.94 -2.99
N ALA A 18 -0.35 2.84 -3.38
CA ALA A 18 -0.70 3.12 -4.78
C ALA A 18 0.41 3.79 -5.62
N GLY A 19 1.60 4.02 -5.04
CA GLY A 19 2.71 4.65 -5.75
C GLY A 19 2.46 6.12 -6.05
N PHE A 20 2.01 6.91 -5.09
CA PHE A 20 1.88 8.36 -5.28
C PHE A 20 3.27 8.98 -5.50
N PRO A 21 3.51 9.79 -6.55
CA PRO A 21 4.82 10.42 -6.76
C PRO A 21 5.27 11.29 -5.58
N THR A 22 6.39 10.93 -4.99
CA THR A 22 6.83 11.49 -3.70
C THR A 22 7.20 12.96 -3.81
N HIS A 23 7.77 13.38 -4.94
CA HIS A 23 8.11 14.79 -5.19
C HIS A 23 6.89 15.75 -5.09
N VAL A 24 5.68 15.25 -5.36
CA VAL A 24 4.44 16.04 -5.20
C VAL A 24 4.11 16.23 -3.73
N LYS A 25 4.26 15.19 -2.89
CA LYS A 25 4.11 15.32 -1.43
C LYS A 25 5.12 16.32 -0.85
N LEU A 26 6.35 16.30 -1.36
CA LEU A 26 7.45 17.14 -0.89
C LEU A 26 7.37 18.60 -1.34
N SER A 27 6.59 18.91 -2.39
CA SER A 27 6.36 20.30 -2.80
C SER A 27 5.54 21.13 -1.80
N ALA A 28 4.94 20.49 -0.80
CA ALA A 28 4.16 21.14 0.23
C ALA A 28 5.01 21.54 1.45
N LYS A 29 4.43 22.38 2.31
CA LYS A 29 4.94 22.63 3.66
C LYS A 29 4.05 21.91 4.66
N ALA A 30 4.66 21.37 5.72
CA ALA A 30 3.94 20.64 6.74
C ALA A 30 4.45 21.02 8.13
N GLU A 31 3.54 21.08 9.10
CA GLU A 31 3.87 21.29 10.50
C GLU A 31 4.47 20.01 11.11
N CYS A 32 3.93 18.85 10.73
CA CYS A 32 4.31 17.55 11.26
C CYS A 32 4.68 16.58 10.13
N PHE A 33 5.82 15.92 10.26
CA PHE A 33 6.24 14.86 9.36
C PHE A 33 6.17 13.51 10.09
N LEU A 34 5.43 12.57 9.51
CA LEU A 34 5.18 11.24 10.06
C LEU A 34 5.83 10.19 9.15
N VAL A 35 6.72 9.39 9.73
CA VAL A 35 7.26 8.20 9.08
C VAL A 35 6.42 7.00 9.49
N ASN A 36 5.75 6.39 8.52
CA ASN A 36 4.95 5.20 8.71
C ASN A 36 5.83 3.95 8.69
N ALA A 37 6.24 3.51 9.88
CA ALA A 37 6.90 2.22 10.14
C ALA A 37 5.93 1.20 10.78
N ALA A 38 4.63 1.50 10.79
CA ALA A 38 3.59 0.68 11.38
C ALA A 38 2.96 -0.24 10.33
N GLU A 39 3.74 -1.17 9.80
CA GLU A 39 3.23 -2.18 8.85
C GLU A 39 2.00 -2.88 9.45
N CYS A 40 0.86 -2.75 8.78
CA CYS A 40 -0.43 -3.18 9.29
C CYS A 40 -0.98 -4.39 8.57
N GLU A 41 -0.61 -4.59 7.30
CA GLU A 41 -1.01 -5.77 6.54
C GLU A 41 -0.42 -7.03 7.21
N PRO A 42 -1.25 -8.03 7.53
CA PRO A 42 -0.75 -9.24 8.15
C PRO A 42 0.30 -9.96 7.31
N LEU A 43 1.23 -10.63 8.00
CA LEU A 43 2.37 -11.38 7.44
C LEU A 43 3.47 -10.54 6.79
N ILE A 44 3.28 -9.24 6.59
CA ILE A 44 4.32 -8.38 5.99
C ILE A 44 5.29 -7.90 7.06
N GLU A 45 6.59 -8.02 6.79
CA GLU A 45 7.66 -7.56 7.68
C GLU A 45 8.73 -6.71 6.99
N THR A 46 8.52 -6.31 5.74
CA THR A 46 9.48 -5.52 4.97
C THR A 46 9.89 -4.25 5.71
N ASP A 47 8.93 -3.43 6.17
CA ASP A 47 9.25 -2.20 6.90
C ASP A 47 10.02 -2.46 8.20
N LYS A 48 9.68 -3.53 8.92
CA LYS A 48 10.41 -3.95 10.13
C LYS A 48 11.86 -4.26 9.80
N TYR A 49 12.09 -5.03 8.74
CA TYR A 49 13.44 -5.34 8.28
C TYR A 49 14.22 -4.07 7.92
N LEU A 50 13.61 -3.12 7.21
CA LEU A 50 14.25 -1.86 6.84
C LEU A 50 14.63 -1.03 8.07
N CYS A 51 13.76 -0.95 9.08
CA CYS A 51 14.06 -0.27 10.34
C CYS A 51 15.22 -0.91 11.11
N ARG A 52 15.32 -2.24 11.12
CA ARG A 52 16.43 -2.95 11.81
C ARG A 52 17.75 -2.84 11.07
N THR A 53 17.71 -2.90 9.74
CA THR A 53 18.90 -3.04 8.89
C THR A 53 19.50 -1.68 8.52
N PHE A 54 18.65 -0.66 8.31
CA PHE A 54 19.08 0.66 7.86
C PHE A 54 18.61 1.79 8.80
N PRO A 55 18.67 1.64 10.15
CA PRO A 55 18.12 2.63 11.06
C PRO A 55 18.73 4.02 10.87
N ASP A 56 20.05 4.11 10.68
CA ASP A 56 20.75 5.38 10.47
C ASP A 56 20.31 6.08 9.18
N ARG A 57 20.10 5.32 8.09
CA ARG A 57 19.62 5.87 6.82
C ARG A 57 18.16 6.35 6.92
N VAL A 58 17.31 5.61 7.64
CA VAL A 58 15.92 6.00 7.89
C VAL A 58 15.87 7.32 8.68
N VAL A 59 16.67 7.44 9.75
CA VAL A 59 16.72 8.67 10.56
C VAL A 59 17.28 9.84 9.75
N ALA A 60 18.36 9.64 8.98
CA ALA A 60 18.93 10.68 8.13
C ALA A 60 17.93 11.20 7.08
N ALA A 61 17.24 10.28 6.39
CA ALA A 61 16.19 10.63 5.44
C ALA A 61 15.04 11.40 6.12
N ALA A 62 14.64 10.98 7.32
CA ALA A 62 13.57 11.62 8.06
C ALA A 62 13.90 13.07 8.41
N VAL A 63 15.15 13.33 8.83
CA VAL A 63 15.65 14.68 9.11
C VAL A 63 15.70 15.52 7.83
N ALA A 64 16.21 14.98 6.73
CA ALA A 64 16.30 15.68 5.46
C ALA A 64 14.91 16.10 4.93
N VAL A 65 13.94 15.18 4.98
CA VAL A 65 12.55 15.44 4.56
C VAL A 65 11.88 16.45 5.50
N ALA A 66 12.03 16.28 6.82
CA ALA A 66 11.47 17.22 7.80
C ALA A 66 11.99 18.65 7.60
N GLY A 67 13.31 18.81 7.41
CA GLY A 67 13.93 20.10 7.13
C GLY A 67 13.41 20.73 5.83
N HIS A 68 13.24 19.92 4.78
CA HIS A 68 12.66 20.38 3.51
C HIS A 68 11.21 20.87 3.66
N LEU A 69 10.39 20.10 4.38
CA LEU A 69 8.97 20.42 4.65
C LEU A 69 8.80 21.60 5.62
N GLY A 70 9.84 21.97 6.36
CA GLY A 70 9.75 22.93 7.47
C GLY A 70 8.99 22.37 8.68
N ALA A 71 9.01 21.04 8.85
CA ALA A 71 8.28 20.36 9.91
C ALA A 71 8.90 20.67 11.27
N LYS A 72 8.04 21.06 12.22
CA LYS A 72 8.41 21.34 13.62
C LYS A 72 8.44 20.08 14.47
N ARG A 73 7.69 19.05 14.06
CA ARG A 73 7.60 17.77 14.75
C ARG A 73 7.81 16.63 13.76
N THR A 74 8.82 15.81 14.01
CA THR A 74 9.13 14.62 13.21
C THR A 74 8.92 13.38 14.05
N VAL A 75 8.09 12.46 13.58
CA VAL A 75 7.69 11.26 14.33
C VAL A 75 7.86 10.02 13.47
N ILE A 76 8.53 9.00 13.97
CA ILE A 76 8.50 7.65 13.40
C ILE A 76 7.48 6.84 14.19
N ALA A 77 6.37 6.48 13.54
CA ALA A 77 5.28 5.72 14.15
C ALA A 77 5.44 4.23 13.85
N LEU A 78 5.50 3.41 14.89
CA LEU A 78 5.63 1.96 14.81
C LEU A 78 4.85 1.27 15.93
N LYS A 79 4.61 -0.04 15.83
CA LYS A 79 3.86 -0.76 16.87
C LYS A 79 4.75 -0.95 18.09
N GLY A 80 4.19 -0.79 19.30
CA GLY A 80 4.95 -0.89 20.55
C GLY A 80 5.62 -2.26 20.79
N LYS A 81 5.15 -3.32 20.13
CA LYS A 81 5.75 -4.66 20.20
C LYS A 81 6.99 -4.86 19.29
N TYR A 82 7.33 -3.88 18.46
CA TYR A 82 8.48 -3.92 17.54
C TYR A 82 9.78 -3.61 18.29
N HIS A 83 10.10 -4.40 19.32
CA HIS A 83 11.18 -4.09 20.26
C HIS A 83 12.55 -3.96 19.57
N ALA A 84 12.86 -4.86 18.64
CA ALA A 84 14.13 -4.82 17.90
C ALA A 84 14.24 -3.59 17.00
N GLU A 85 13.16 -3.22 16.32
CA GLU A 85 13.08 -2.03 15.48
C GLU A 85 13.19 -0.74 16.30
N ILE A 86 12.48 -0.68 17.44
CA ILE A 86 12.53 0.43 18.38
C ILE A 86 13.97 0.62 18.86
N THR A 87 14.63 -0.43 19.35
CA THR A 87 16.02 -0.35 19.82
C THR A 87 16.98 0.12 18.72
N ALA A 88 16.84 -0.38 17.48
CA ALA A 88 17.67 0.02 16.35
C ALA A 88 17.50 1.51 16.02
N LEU A 89 16.26 1.99 15.96
CA LEU A 89 15.94 3.38 15.68
C LEU A 89 16.33 4.33 16.83
N GLU A 90 16.08 3.95 18.09
CA GLU A 90 16.53 4.71 19.27
C GLU A 90 18.05 4.89 19.25
N GLY A 91 18.79 3.82 18.91
CA GLY A 91 20.24 3.88 18.75
C GLY A 91 20.68 4.87 17.66
N ALA A 92 20.03 4.85 16.48
CA ALA A 92 20.34 5.77 15.39
C ALA A 92 19.98 7.23 15.71
N ILE A 93 18.84 7.46 16.37
CA ILE A 93 18.44 8.80 16.84
C ILE A 93 19.46 9.33 17.86
N SER A 94 19.87 8.50 18.82
CA SER A 94 20.85 8.88 19.83
C SER A 94 22.21 9.21 19.21
N ARG A 95 22.70 8.40 18.25
CA ARG A 95 23.97 8.66 17.55
C ARG A 95 23.96 9.94 16.73
N SER A 96 22.86 10.23 16.05
CA SER A 96 22.73 11.41 15.19
C SER A 96 22.43 12.70 15.96
N GLY A 97 21.92 12.60 17.19
CA GLY A 97 21.41 13.75 17.94
C GLY A 97 20.17 14.39 17.30
N ALA A 98 19.49 13.67 16.41
CA ALA A 98 18.36 14.17 15.65
C ALA A 98 17.13 14.39 16.54
N GLN A 99 16.38 15.47 16.28
CA GLN A 99 15.09 15.72 16.92
C GLN A 99 13.97 14.90 16.26
N VAL A 100 13.97 13.59 16.52
CA VAL A 100 13.00 12.63 15.98
C VAL A 100 12.36 11.85 17.14
N GLU A 101 11.03 11.84 17.18
CA GLU A 101 10.24 11.13 18.19
C GLU A 101 9.89 9.72 17.69
N LEU A 102 9.92 8.72 18.58
CA LEU A 102 9.31 7.42 18.30
C LEU A 102 7.93 7.33 18.95
N PHE A 103 6.89 7.12 18.13
CA PHE A 103 5.52 6.93 18.61
C PHE A 103 5.14 5.46 18.58
N ARG A 104 4.89 4.89 19.77
CA ARG A 104 4.60 3.47 19.98
C ARG A 104 3.09 3.19 19.93
N MET A 105 2.59 2.83 18.76
CA MET A 105 1.16 2.54 18.53
C MET A 105 0.72 1.22 19.17
N LYS A 106 -0.57 1.14 19.54
CA LYS A 106 -1.23 -0.14 19.85
C LYS A 106 -1.20 -1.06 18.62
N THR A 107 -1.22 -2.38 18.82
CA THR A 107 -1.26 -3.36 17.72
C THR A 107 -2.69 -3.59 17.25
N PHE A 108 -3.04 -3.05 16.08
CA PHE A 108 -4.33 -3.29 15.44
C PHE A 108 -4.26 -3.10 13.92
N TYR A 109 -5.31 -3.54 13.21
CA TYR A 109 -5.50 -3.26 11.80
C TYR A 109 -6.65 -2.25 11.57
N PRO A 110 -6.52 -1.26 10.67
CA PRO A 110 -5.29 -0.83 9.98
C PRO A 110 -4.58 0.30 10.75
N ALA A 111 -3.62 -0.01 11.62
CA ALA A 111 -2.84 1.03 12.30
C ALA A 111 -1.97 1.88 11.34
N GLY A 112 -1.56 1.30 10.20
CA GLY A 112 -0.71 1.94 9.20
C GLY A 112 -1.47 2.72 8.12
N ASP A 113 -2.80 2.80 8.20
CA ASP A 113 -3.58 3.71 7.32
C ASP A 113 -3.20 5.17 7.62
N GLU A 114 -2.85 5.94 6.60
CA GLU A 114 -2.27 7.29 6.76
C GLU A 114 -3.14 8.21 7.63
N GLN A 115 -4.47 8.19 7.45
CA GLN A 115 -5.36 9.06 8.22
C GLN A 115 -5.62 8.54 9.63
N THR A 116 -5.66 7.21 9.82
CA THR A 116 -5.67 6.60 11.14
C THR A 116 -4.40 6.94 11.92
N MET A 117 -3.23 6.90 11.27
CA MET A 117 -1.95 7.27 11.87
C MET A 117 -1.92 8.74 12.26
N VAL A 118 -2.35 9.65 11.38
CA VAL A 118 -2.45 11.09 11.69
C VAL A 118 -3.34 11.31 12.91
N GLN A 119 -4.50 10.65 12.99
CA GLN A 119 -5.39 10.74 14.14
C GLN A 119 -4.74 10.22 15.43
N GLN A 120 -4.02 9.10 15.38
CA GLN A 120 -3.40 8.51 16.55
C GLN A 120 -2.20 9.34 17.06
N VAL A 121 -1.42 9.94 16.16
CA VAL A 121 -0.20 10.71 16.53
C VAL A 121 -0.52 12.16 16.90
N THR A 122 -1.51 12.77 16.25
CA THR A 122 -1.80 14.21 16.38
C THR A 122 -3.14 14.52 17.04
N GLY A 123 -4.03 13.52 17.18
CA GLY A 123 -5.41 13.71 17.62
C GLY A 123 -6.34 14.31 16.54
N ARG A 124 -5.79 14.84 15.44
CA ARG A 124 -6.54 15.50 14.36
C ARG A 124 -7.09 14.46 13.39
N SER A 125 -8.34 14.62 12.97
CA SER A 125 -8.91 13.79 11.91
C SER A 125 -8.83 14.54 10.59
N VAL A 126 -8.34 13.87 9.56
CA VAL A 126 -8.20 14.44 8.22
C VAL A 126 -9.61 14.64 7.62
N PRO A 127 -9.89 15.76 6.93
CA PRO A 127 -11.14 15.98 6.20
C PRO A 127 -11.53 14.81 5.30
N GLU A 128 -12.83 14.63 5.10
CA GLU A 128 -13.33 13.56 4.23
C GLU A 128 -12.81 13.69 2.80
N ARG A 129 -12.23 12.61 2.29
CA ARG A 129 -11.57 12.56 0.97
C ARG A 129 -10.46 13.63 0.81
N GLY A 130 -9.96 14.17 1.92
CA GLY A 130 -8.80 15.04 1.99
C GLY A 130 -7.49 14.26 2.14
N LEU A 131 -6.40 15.01 2.26
CA LEU A 131 -5.03 14.51 2.43
C LEU A 131 -4.53 14.87 3.84
N PRO A 132 -3.56 14.12 4.39
CA PRO A 132 -2.89 14.50 5.64
C PRO A 132 -2.41 15.96 5.67
N LEU A 133 -2.08 16.53 4.52
CA LEU A 133 -1.66 17.92 4.37
C LEU A 133 -2.73 18.92 4.82
N ASP A 134 -4.01 18.59 4.68
CA ASP A 134 -5.14 19.44 5.09
C ASP A 134 -5.19 19.67 6.61
N VAL A 135 -4.47 18.84 7.38
CA VAL A 135 -4.26 18.99 8.83
C VAL A 135 -2.78 19.18 9.16
N GLY A 136 -2.01 19.75 8.23
CA GLY A 136 -0.60 20.11 8.42
C GLY A 136 0.36 18.93 8.55
N CYS A 137 -0.01 17.75 8.06
CA CYS A 137 0.80 16.53 8.18
C CYS A 137 1.27 16.00 6.81
N VAL A 138 2.47 15.44 6.74
CA VAL A 138 2.90 14.60 5.62
C VAL A 138 3.25 13.22 6.18
N VAL A 139 2.81 12.16 5.50
CA VAL A 139 3.06 10.78 5.89
C VAL A 139 3.81 10.08 4.77
N ASP A 140 4.96 9.47 5.09
CA ASP A 140 5.71 8.63 4.17
C ASP A 140 6.14 7.31 4.79
N ASN A 141 6.07 6.24 4.01
CA ASN A 141 6.51 4.90 4.40
C ASN A 141 8.05 4.82 4.50
N VAL A 142 8.56 3.93 5.36
CA VAL A 142 10.02 3.71 5.56
C VAL A 142 10.74 3.39 4.25
N GLY A 143 10.17 2.55 3.38
CA GLY A 143 10.75 2.25 2.08
C GLY A 143 10.83 3.47 1.16
N THR A 144 9.88 4.40 1.27
CA THR A 144 9.96 5.68 0.56
C THR A 144 11.13 6.53 1.06
N LEU A 145 11.36 6.59 2.38
CA LEU A 145 12.48 7.34 2.95
C LEU A 145 13.83 6.81 2.48
N LEU A 146 14.01 5.49 2.42
CA LEU A 146 15.24 4.91 1.89
C LEU A 146 15.43 5.24 0.42
N ASN A 147 14.37 5.20 -0.40
CA ASN A 147 14.44 5.64 -1.78
C ASN A 147 14.77 7.15 -1.92
N ILE A 148 14.32 7.99 -0.98
CA ILE A 148 14.70 9.42 -0.93
C ILE A 148 16.19 9.54 -0.59
N GLN A 149 16.69 8.76 0.37
CA GLN A 149 18.10 8.75 0.73
C GLN A 149 18.98 8.30 -0.44
N ASP A 150 18.61 7.22 -1.12
CA ASP A 150 19.28 6.75 -2.34
C ASP A 150 19.27 7.85 -3.42
N ALA A 151 18.15 8.54 -3.60
CA ALA A 151 18.05 9.65 -4.56
C ALA A 151 18.98 10.83 -4.23
N LEU A 152 19.14 11.17 -2.94
CA LEU A 152 20.08 12.19 -2.49
C LEU A 152 21.54 11.79 -2.74
N GLU A 153 21.81 10.49 -2.75
CA GLU A 153 23.10 9.89 -3.10
C GLU A 153 23.27 9.66 -4.62
N GLY A 154 22.32 10.13 -5.44
CA GLY A 154 22.35 10.02 -6.89
C GLY A 154 21.89 8.66 -7.44
N THR A 155 21.33 7.80 -6.60
CA THR A 155 20.84 6.46 -6.98
C THR A 155 19.33 6.47 -7.23
N PRO A 156 18.86 6.19 -8.45
CA PRO A 156 17.43 6.10 -8.75
C PRO A 156 16.80 4.79 -8.24
N VAL A 157 15.47 4.77 -8.18
CA VAL A 157 14.73 3.56 -7.75
C VAL A 157 14.81 2.48 -8.83
N THR A 158 15.72 1.54 -8.61
CA THR A 158 16.01 0.39 -9.49
C THR A 158 15.74 -0.95 -8.84
N GLU A 159 15.70 -1.00 -7.51
CA GLU A 159 15.55 -2.23 -6.73
C GLU A 159 14.38 -2.11 -5.75
N LYS A 160 13.90 -3.26 -5.28
CA LYS A 160 12.84 -3.35 -4.28
C LYS A 160 13.14 -4.44 -3.27
N TYR A 161 12.91 -4.12 -2.00
CA TYR A 161 12.77 -5.11 -0.95
C TYR A 161 11.34 -5.62 -0.91
N LEU A 162 11.16 -6.95 -0.94
CA LEU A 162 9.88 -7.60 -0.77
C LEU A 162 10.02 -8.90 0.02
N SER A 163 8.99 -9.27 0.77
CA SER A 163 8.91 -10.57 1.42
C SER A 163 8.15 -11.57 0.56
N VAL A 164 8.51 -12.85 0.67
CA VAL A 164 7.73 -13.98 0.15
C VAL A 164 7.34 -14.86 1.33
N VAL A 165 6.03 -15.02 1.55
CA VAL A 165 5.46 -15.66 2.73
C VAL A 165 4.32 -16.62 2.35
N GLY A 166 3.80 -17.40 3.30
CA GLY A 166 2.70 -18.36 3.08
C GLY A 166 3.21 -19.79 2.95
N GLU A 167 2.70 -20.53 1.97
CA GLU A 167 3.06 -21.94 1.69
C GLU A 167 4.42 -22.06 0.99
N VAL A 168 5.46 -21.68 1.72
CA VAL A 168 6.86 -21.72 1.30
C VAL A 168 7.70 -22.45 2.34
N LYS A 169 8.89 -22.93 1.96
CA LYS A 169 9.79 -23.63 2.89
C LYS A 169 10.03 -22.82 4.17
N GLU A 170 10.33 -21.54 4.00
CA GLU A 170 10.42 -20.55 5.07
C GLU A 170 10.17 -19.15 4.49
N PRO A 171 9.63 -18.19 5.26
CA PRO A 171 9.54 -16.81 4.83
C PRO A 171 10.92 -16.24 4.51
N ILE A 172 11.05 -15.54 3.39
CA ILE A 172 12.29 -14.88 3.01
C ILE A 172 12.05 -13.41 2.67
N LEU A 173 13.08 -12.60 2.83
CA LEU A 173 13.17 -11.27 2.23
C LEU A 173 14.02 -11.37 0.98
N LEU A 174 13.65 -10.61 -0.04
CA LEU A 174 14.38 -10.50 -1.28
C LEU A 174 14.73 -9.04 -1.55
N LYS A 175 15.93 -8.80 -2.08
CA LYS A 175 16.31 -7.53 -2.71
C LYS A 175 16.44 -7.77 -4.21
N VAL A 176 15.53 -7.22 -5.01
CA VAL A 176 15.40 -7.60 -6.42
C VAL A 176 15.30 -6.36 -7.32
N PRO A 177 15.81 -6.42 -8.56
CA PRO A 177 15.56 -5.40 -9.57
C PRO A 177 14.05 -5.23 -9.85
N VAL A 178 13.61 -3.99 -10.04
CA VAL A 178 12.27 -3.70 -10.57
C VAL A 178 12.12 -4.39 -11.93
N GLY A 179 10.99 -5.04 -12.15
CA GLY A 179 10.70 -5.82 -13.35
C GLY A 179 11.09 -7.30 -13.28
N THR A 180 11.65 -7.76 -12.16
CA THR A 180 11.87 -9.20 -11.89
C THR A 180 10.52 -9.93 -11.93
N ALA A 181 10.46 -11.09 -12.56
CA ALA A 181 9.25 -11.91 -12.59
C ALA A 181 8.85 -12.38 -11.17
N LEU A 182 7.56 -12.31 -10.84
CA LEU A 182 7.10 -12.76 -9.52
C LEU A 182 7.35 -14.27 -9.32
N THR A 183 7.30 -15.05 -10.39
CA THR A 183 7.60 -16.49 -10.39
C THR A 183 9.04 -16.76 -9.96
N ALA A 184 10.00 -15.93 -10.34
CA ALA A 184 11.40 -16.06 -9.89
C ALA A 184 11.53 -15.79 -8.38
N CYS A 185 10.85 -14.76 -7.87
CA CYS A 185 10.80 -14.48 -6.44
C CYS A 185 10.17 -15.63 -5.64
N VAL A 186 9.07 -16.21 -6.14
CA VAL A 186 8.41 -17.35 -5.50
C VAL A 186 9.29 -18.60 -5.54
N ALA A 187 9.96 -18.86 -6.68
CA ALA A 187 10.86 -20.00 -6.81
C ALA A 187 12.01 -19.97 -5.78
N GLU A 188 12.57 -18.79 -5.51
CA GLU A 188 13.62 -18.62 -4.48
C GLU A 188 13.13 -19.01 -3.09
N ALA A 189 11.86 -18.74 -2.77
CA ALA A 189 11.23 -19.11 -1.51
C ALA A 189 10.92 -20.61 -1.39
N ARG A 190 11.09 -21.39 -2.48
CA ARG A 190 10.85 -22.84 -2.55
C ARG A 190 9.44 -23.19 -2.05
N PRO A 191 8.38 -22.93 -2.85
CA PRO A 191 7.00 -23.16 -2.44
C PRO A 191 6.79 -24.63 -2.09
N ASN A 192 6.00 -24.90 -1.05
CA ASN A 192 5.60 -26.26 -0.65
C ASN A 192 4.43 -26.81 -1.49
N LEU A 193 4.02 -26.06 -2.51
CA LEU A 193 2.90 -26.37 -3.39
C LEU A 193 3.37 -26.47 -4.84
N ALA A 194 2.89 -27.49 -5.54
CA ALA A 194 3.07 -27.59 -7.00
C ALA A 194 2.20 -26.57 -7.75
N ASP A 195 0.99 -26.30 -7.26
CA ASP A 195 0.07 -25.32 -7.82
C ASP A 195 -0.39 -24.32 -6.75
N TYR A 196 -0.32 -23.03 -7.07
CA TYR A 196 -0.55 -21.94 -6.12
C TYR A 196 -1.22 -20.74 -6.80
N ALA A 197 -1.81 -19.89 -5.97
CA ALA A 197 -2.20 -18.53 -6.32
C ALA A 197 -1.43 -17.53 -5.43
N LEU A 198 -1.33 -16.29 -5.89
CA LEU A 198 -0.56 -15.25 -5.22
C LEU A 198 -1.45 -14.12 -4.75
N ILE A 199 -1.14 -13.53 -3.60
CA ILE A 199 -1.58 -12.17 -3.26
C ILE A 199 -0.36 -11.26 -3.32
N VAL A 200 -0.41 -10.26 -4.21
CA VAL A 200 0.62 -9.23 -4.32
C VAL A 200 0.26 -8.08 -3.37
N GLY A 201 1.10 -7.83 -2.37
CA GLY A 201 0.80 -6.96 -1.23
C GLY A 201 0.32 -7.75 -0.02
N GLY A 202 -0.61 -7.18 0.76
CA GLY A 202 -1.14 -7.81 1.97
C GLY A 202 -2.46 -8.56 1.76
N PRO A 203 -2.88 -9.40 2.71
CA PRO A 203 -4.08 -10.23 2.54
C PRO A 203 -5.38 -9.41 2.57
N MET A 204 -5.37 -8.16 3.03
CA MET A 204 -6.56 -7.32 3.10
C MET A 204 -6.75 -6.50 1.82
N MET A 205 -5.74 -5.71 1.43
CA MET A 205 -5.82 -4.77 0.30
C MET A 205 -5.02 -5.22 -0.93
N GLY A 206 -4.26 -6.31 -0.85
CA GLY A 206 -3.44 -6.81 -1.94
C GLY A 206 -4.23 -7.34 -3.13
N LYS A 207 -3.54 -7.45 -4.27
CA LYS A 207 -4.11 -7.93 -5.53
C LYS A 207 -3.99 -9.45 -5.61
N PRO A 208 -5.10 -10.20 -5.68
CA PRO A 208 -5.06 -11.63 -5.91
C PRO A 208 -4.77 -11.94 -7.39
N LEU A 209 -3.84 -12.86 -7.62
CA LEU A 209 -3.52 -13.45 -8.91
C LEU A 209 -3.78 -14.95 -8.81
N THR A 210 -4.76 -15.42 -9.58
CA THR A 210 -5.29 -16.79 -9.52
C THR A 210 -5.12 -17.53 -10.83
N ASP A 211 -5.12 -16.79 -11.93
CA ASP A 211 -4.83 -17.29 -13.26
C ASP A 211 -3.31 -17.48 -13.46
N ARG A 212 -2.93 -18.58 -14.11
CA ARG A 212 -1.52 -18.95 -14.29
C ARG A 212 -0.79 -17.99 -15.22
N ALA A 213 -1.40 -17.61 -16.33
CA ALA A 213 -0.80 -16.67 -17.27
C ALA A 213 -0.62 -15.28 -16.63
N ALA A 214 -1.57 -14.85 -15.80
CA ALA A 214 -1.46 -13.61 -15.03
C ALA A 214 -0.31 -13.66 -13.99
N ILE A 215 -0.07 -14.81 -13.35
CA ILE A 215 1.07 -15.00 -12.44
C ILE A 215 2.39 -14.94 -13.20
N GLU A 216 2.48 -15.62 -14.35
CA GLU A 216 3.69 -15.68 -15.18
C GLU A 216 4.04 -14.33 -15.83
N ALA A 217 3.04 -13.54 -16.19
CA ALA A 217 3.23 -12.20 -16.74
C ALA A 217 3.49 -11.13 -15.66
N ALA A 218 3.23 -11.42 -14.38
CA ALA A 218 3.38 -10.44 -13.31
C ALA A 218 4.85 -10.24 -12.92
N VAL A 219 5.19 -8.99 -12.64
CA VAL A 219 6.55 -8.57 -12.28
C VAL A 219 6.54 -7.67 -11.05
N VAL A 220 7.70 -7.57 -10.42
CA VAL A 220 7.96 -6.64 -9.31
C VAL A 220 7.91 -5.22 -9.82
N THR A 221 7.11 -4.37 -9.17
CA THR A 221 7.05 -2.93 -9.40
C THR A 221 7.62 -2.16 -8.20
N LYS A 222 7.78 -0.84 -8.32
CA LYS A 222 8.16 0.06 -7.21
C LYS A 222 7.26 -0.06 -5.97
N THR A 223 6.03 -0.55 -6.12
CA THR A 223 5.05 -0.71 -5.04
C THR A 223 4.92 -2.15 -4.53
N THR A 224 5.66 -3.10 -5.11
CA THR A 224 5.56 -4.51 -4.71
C THR A 224 6.34 -4.73 -3.40
N GLY A 225 5.62 -4.81 -2.28
CA GLY A 225 6.23 -4.97 -0.95
C GLY A 225 6.22 -6.40 -0.39
N ASN A 226 5.35 -7.27 -0.90
CA ASN A 226 5.16 -8.63 -0.39
C ASN A 226 4.46 -9.54 -1.41
N LEU A 227 4.73 -10.84 -1.34
CA LEU A 227 4.04 -11.91 -2.05
C LEU A 227 3.56 -12.96 -1.04
N ILE A 228 2.27 -13.26 -1.05
CA ILE A 228 1.70 -14.36 -0.25
C ILE A 228 1.36 -15.52 -1.17
N VAL A 229 2.05 -16.64 -0.97
CA VAL A 229 1.82 -17.90 -1.69
C VAL A 229 0.80 -18.72 -0.93
N LEU A 230 -0.31 -19.09 -1.56
CA LEU A 230 -1.38 -19.87 -0.94
C LEU A 230 -1.95 -20.90 -1.92
N PRO A 231 -2.62 -21.96 -1.42
CA PRO A 231 -3.36 -22.89 -2.28
C PRO A 231 -4.41 -22.15 -3.10
N LYS A 232 -4.63 -22.54 -4.36
CA LYS A 232 -5.60 -21.87 -5.25
C LYS A 232 -7.02 -21.85 -4.69
N GLU A 233 -7.38 -22.87 -3.92
CA GLU A 233 -8.69 -23.07 -3.30
C GLU A 233 -8.87 -22.25 -2.02
N HIS A 234 -7.81 -21.58 -1.56
CA HIS A 234 -7.85 -20.75 -0.37
C HIS A 234 -8.98 -19.73 -0.50
N TYR A 235 -9.80 -19.61 0.54
CA TYR A 235 -11.08 -18.92 0.43
C TYR A 235 -10.94 -17.42 0.13
N LEU A 236 -9.78 -16.81 0.44
CA LEU A 236 -9.47 -15.42 0.04
C LEU A 236 -9.56 -15.21 -1.47
N PHE A 237 -9.11 -16.19 -2.27
CA PHE A 237 -9.21 -16.13 -3.74
C PHE A 237 -10.65 -16.29 -4.21
N ARG A 238 -11.36 -17.29 -3.67
CA ARG A 238 -12.79 -17.51 -3.97
C ARG A 238 -13.62 -16.25 -3.69
N ARG A 239 -13.40 -15.62 -2.52
CA ARG A 239 -14.06 -14.36 -2.14
C ARG A 239 -13.70 -13.21 -3.06
N ALA A 240 -12.42 -13.09 -3.44
CA ALA A 240 -11.98 -12.03 -4.32
C ALA A 240 -12.62 -12.11 -5.72
N GLN A 241 -12.89 -13.31 -6.22
CA GLN A 241 -13.49 -13.54 -7.54
C GLN A 241 -15.03 -13.44 -7.54
N LEU A 242 -15.70 -13.38 -6.39
CA LEU A 242 -17.18 -13.29 -6.34
C LEU A 242 -17.71 -12.11 -7.18
N PRO A 243 -18.59 -12.37 -8.17
CA PRO A 243 -19.23 -11.33 -8.96
C PRO A 243 -20.12 -10.41 -8.12
N MET A 244 -20.25 -9.16 -8.54
CA MET A 244 -21.11 -8.20 -7.86
C MET A 244 -22.57 -8.63 -7.80
N GLU A 245 -23.07 -9.32 -8.82
CA GLU A 245 -24.44 -9.86 -8.84
C GLU A 245 -24.66 -10.89 -7.72
N THR A 246 -23.72 -11.83 -7.55
CA THR A 246 -23.75 -12.81 -6.45
C THR A 246 -23.70 -12.10 -5.10
N ILE A 247 -22.84 -11.09 -4.94
CA ILE A 247 -22.73 -10.30 -3.71
C ILE A 247 -24.05 -9.56 -3.42
N ARG A 248 -24.70 -8.99 -4.44
CA ARG A 248 -26.03 -8.36 -4.31
C ARG A 248 -27.04 -9.39 -3.82
N HIS A 249 -27.15 -10.54 -4.46
CA HIS A 249 -28.09 -11.59 -4.08
C HIS A 249 -27.89 -12.03 -2.61
N GLN A 250 -26.65 -12.37 -2.24
CA GLN A 250 -26.29 -12.75 -0.86
C GLN A 250 -26.62 -11.63 0.14
N THR A 251 -26.36 -10.37 -0.23
CA THR A 251 -26.67 -9.24 0.65
C THR A 251 -28.17 -9.08 0.88
N LYS A 252 -29.00 -9.25 -0.16
CA LYS A 252 -30.46 -9.18 -0.05
C LYS A 252 -31.03 -10.31 0.82
N SER A 253 -30.48 -11.52 0.69
CA SER A 253 -31.04 -12.71 1.36
C SER A 253 -30.49 -12.97 2.76
N ALA A 254 -29.23 -12.66 3.03
CA ALA A 254 -28.54 -13.09 4.25
C ALA A 254 -28.15 -11.94 5.20
N CYS A 255 -28.24 -10.66 4.79
CA CYS A 255 -27.87 -9.55 5.67
C CYS A 255 -28.84 -9.42 6.84
N ILE A 256 -28.34 -9.64 8.06
CA ILE A 256 -29.12 -9.47 9.32
C ILE A 256 -29.24 -8.01 9.79
N GLN A 257 -28.82 -7.05 8.96
CA GLN A 257 -28.93 -5.61 9.20
C GLN A 257 -28.29 -5.09 10.52
N CYS A 258 -27.33 -5.82 11.08
CA CYS A 258 -26.56 -5.35 12.23
C CYS A 258 -25.66 -4.15 11.86
N ARG A 259 -25.01 -3.55 12.87
CA ARG A 259 -24.18 -2.34 12.69
C ARG A 259 -22.66 -2.59 12.73
N MET A 260 -22.21 -3.83 12.93
CA MET A 260 -20.78 -4.15 13.16
C MET A 260 -19.84 -3.61 12.07
N CYS A 261 -20.25 -3.65 10.79
CA CYS A 261 -19.44 -3.14 9.68
C CYS A 261 -19.21 -1.62 9.72
N THR A 262 -20.06 -0.88 10.42
CA THR A 262 -19.91 0.56 10.70
C THR A 262 -19.13 0.79 11.98
N ASP A 263 -19.50 0.06 13.03
CA ASP A 263 -18.92 0.24 14.36
C ASP A 263 -17.42 -0.08 14.42
N LEU A 264 -16.93 -0.96 13.54
CA LEU A 264 -15.52 -1.31 13.39
C LEU A 264 -14.83 -0.61 12.20
N CYS A 265 -15.53 0.26 11.47
CA CYS A 265 -14.94 0.93 10.31
C CYS A 265 -13.93 1.99 10.78
N PRO A 266 -12.64 1.92 10.38
CA PRO A 266 -11.62 2.88 10.84
C PRO A 266 -11.97 4.31 10.47
N ARG A 267 -12.57 4.52 9.29
CA ARG A 267 -13.02 5.82 8.80
C ARG A 267 -14.16 6.40 9.65
N TYR A 268 -15.10 5.54 10.04
CA TYR A 268 -16.18 5.94 10.95
C TYR A 268 -15.64 6.32 12.34
N LEU A 269 -14.65 5.59 12.83
CA LEU A 269 -14.00 5.83 14.12
C LEU A 269 -13.24 7.16 14.17
N ILE A 270 -12.60 7.57 13.07
CA ILE A 270 -11.95 8.89 12.95
C ILE A 270 -12.93 10.01 12.54
N GLY A 271 -14.24 9.77 12.60
CA GLY A 271 -15.25 10.83 12.44
C GLY A 271 -15.82 11.01 11.04
N HIS A 272 -15.41 10.23 10.04
CA HIS A 272 -15.99 10.32 8.70
C HIS A 272 -17.43 9.79 8.68
N GLN A 273 -18.26 10.39 7.83
CA GLN A 273 -19.61 9.95 7.50
C GLN A 273 -19.54 8.73 6.59
N ILE A 274 -19.41 7.57 7.21
CA ILE A 274 -19.46 6.27 6.54
C ILE A 274 -20.16 5.25 7.41
N ARG A 275 -21.30 4.77 6.93
CA ARG A 275 -22.10 3.74 7.59
C ARG A 275 -22.35 2.58 6.62
N PRO A 276 -21.41 1.64 6.45
CA PRO A 276 -21.56 0.52 5.52
C PRO A 276 -22.84 -0.29 5.78
N ASN A 277 -23.33 -0.36 7.02
CA ASN A 277 -24.58 -1.06 7.31
C ASN A 277 -25.80 -0.43 6.61
N LEU A 278 -25.84 0.90 6.47
CA LEU A 278 -26.92 1.61 5.78
C LEU A 278 -26.84 1.44 4.26
N VAL A 279 -25.62 1.49 3.71
CA VAL A 279 -25.36 1.18 2.29
C VAL A 279 -25.83 -0.23 1.96
N MET A 280 -25.46 -1.21 2.80
CA MET A 280 -25.89 -2.61 2.64
C MET A 280 -27.41 -2.76 2.71
N ARG A 281 -28.07 -2.06 3.64
CA ARG A 281 -29.54 -2.10 3.79
C ARG A 281 -30.29 -1.54 2.58
N ASN A 282 -29.72 -0.55 1.88
CA ASN A 282 -30.34 0.03 0.70
C ASN A 282 -30.07 -0.73 -0.59
N LEU A 283 -29.12 -1.67 -0.61
CA LEU A 283 -28.67 -2.33 -1.84
C LEU A 283 -29.78 -3.06 -2.60
N TRP A 284 -30.83 -3.54 -1.91
CA TRP A 284 -31.92 -4.28 -2.55
C TRP A 284 -32.71 -3.45 -3.57
N ARG A 285 -32.82 -2.14 -3.34
CA ARG A 285 -33.55 -1.15 -4.15
C ARG A 285 -32.64 -0.24 -4.98
N GLU A 286 -31.34 -0.48 -4.99
CA GLU A 286 -30.37 0.39 -5.66
C GLU A 286 -30.71 0.65 -7.13
N GLY A 287 -31.12 -0.39 -7.86
CA GLY A 287 -31.45 -0.29 -9.29
C GLY A 287 -32.79 0.38 -9.60
N SER A 288 -33.65 0.61 -8.60
CA SER A 288 -34.93 1.31 -8.78
C SER A 288 -34.88 2.78 -8.36
N ILE A 289 -33.74 3.25 -7.86
CA ILE A 289 -33.56 4.65 -7.46
C ILE A 289 -33.05 5.44 -8.66
N GLU A 290 -33.96 6.15 -9.31
CA GLU A 290 -33.66 7.03 -10.45
C GLU A 290 -33.19 8.40 -9.97
N ASP A 291 -33.84 8.94 -8.94
CA ASP A 291 -33.54 10.26 -8.40
C ASP A 291 -32.15 10.31 -7.72
N ASN A 292 -31.36 11.31 -8.09
CA ASN A 292 -29.99 11.47 -7.60
C ASN A 292 -29.93 11.94 -6.14
N GLU A 293 -30.94 12.69 -5.67
CA GLU A 293 -30.99 13.13 -4.28
C GLU A 293 -31.27 11.94 -3.34
N GLU A 294 -32.21 11.08 -3.72
CA GLU A 294 -32.46 9.82 -3.02
C GLU A 294 -31.25 8.87 -3.10
N TYR A 295 -30.57 8.79 -4.25
CA TYR A 295 -29.37 7.97 -4.39
C TYR A 295 -28.27 8.47 -3.45
N LEU A 296 -28.03 9.78 -3.42
CA LEU A 296 -27.09 10.42 -2.50
C LEU A 296 -27.44 10.12 -1.03
N ARG A 297 -28.70 10.28 -0.64
CA ARG A 297 -29.16 9.99 0.73
C ARG A 297 -28.98 8.51 1.11
N SER A 298 -29.11 7.60 0.16
CA SER A 298 -29.05 6.15 0.40
C SER A 298 -27.62 5.60 0.39
N PHE A 299 -26.74 6.20 -0.40
CA PHE A 299 -25.47 5.60 -0.80
C PHE A 299 -24.26 6.54 -0.68
N GLY A 300 -24.46 7.84 -0.43
CA GLY A 300 -23.40 8.86 -0.39
C GLY A 300 -22.25 8.52 0.55
N ASP A 301 -22.56 7.94 1.72
CA ASP A 301 -21.59 7.45 2.72
C ASP A 301 -20.48 6.56 2.11
N ALA A 302 -20.78 5.82 1.03
CA ALA A 302 -19.81 4.95 0.36
C ALA A 302 -18.60 5.70 -0.19
N ALA A 303 -18.76 6.99 -0.52
CA ALA A 303 -17.69 7.85 -1.03
C ALA A 303 -16.49 7.95 -0.09
N ASN A 304 -16.69 7.76 1.21
CA ASN A 304 -15.65 7.85 2.23
C ASN A 304 -14.94 6.51 2.51
N CYS A 305 -15.28 5.43 1.79
CA CYS A 305 -14.70 4.11 1.99
C CYS A 305 -13.24 4.05 1.52
N CYS A 306 -12.32 3.59 2.39
CA CYS A 306 -10.90 3.38 2.08
C CYS A 306 -10.52 1.93 1.69
N ASP A 307 -11.51 1.06 1.47
CA ASP A 307 -11.32 -0.32 0.99
C ASP A 307 -10.46 -1.26 1.87
N CYS A 308 -10.19 -0.90 3.13
CA CYS A 308 -9.42 -1.71 4.09
C CYS A 308 -10.01 -3.11 4.40
N GLY A 309 -11.29 -3.36 4.11
CA GLY A 309 -11.87 -4.70 4.23
C GLY A 309 -12.17 -5.18 5.66
N VAL A 310 -11.97 -4.36 6.71
CA VAL A 310 -12.39 -4.71 8.09
C VAL A 310 -13.87 -5.13 8.13
N CYS A 311 -14.73 -4.37 7.45
CA CYS A 311 -16.16 -4.64 7.37
C CYS A 311 -16.50 -6.00 6.73
N GLU A 312 -15.65 -6.49 5.85
CA GLU A 312 -15.84 -7.71 5.06
C GLU A 312 -15.20 -8.93 5.73
N MET A 313 -13.91 -8.85 6.07
CA MET A 313 -13.14 -10.00 6.55
C MET A 313 -13.25 -10.22 8.06
N PHE A 314 -13.63 -9.18 8.81
CA PHE A 314 -13.66 -9.23 10.27
C PHE A 314 -15.01 -8.92 10.88
N ALA A 315 -15.70 -7.86 10.43
CA ALA A 315 -16.89 -7.37 11.12
C ALA A 315 -18.15 -8.16 10.77
N CYS A 316 -18.35 -8.55 9.51
CA CYS A 316 -19.59 -9.18 9.08
C CYS A 316 -19.71 -10.62 9.62
N PRO A 317 -20.74 -10.92 10.44
CA PRO A 317 -20.97 -12.30 10.91
C PRO A 317 -21.51 -13.20 9.80
N MET A 318 -22.16 -12.63 8.80
CA MET A 318 -22.76 -13.36 7.67
C MET A 318 -21.78 -13.59 6.51
N GLY A 319 -20.53 -13.15 6.63
CA GLY A 319 -19.52 -13.29 5.59
C GLY A 319 -19.79 -12.48 4.31
N LEU A 320 -20.64 -11.45 4.37
CA LEU A 320 -20.92 -10.55 3.24
C LEU A 320 -19.76 -9.58 2.99
N SER A 321 -19.78 -8.87 1.85
CA SER A 321 -18.71 -7.96 1.45
C SER A 321 -19.14 -6.49 1.38
N PRO A 322 -19.38 -5.81 2.53
CA PRO A 322 -19.64 -4.36 2.52
C PRO A 322 -18.56 -3.55 1.83
N ARG A 323 -17.28 -3.95 1.90
CA ARG A 323 -16.19 -3.29 1.16
C ARG A 323 -16.48 -3.26 -0.34
N LYS A 324 -16.72 -4.42 -0.95
CA LYS A 324 -17.01 -4.52 -2.40
C LYS A 324 -18.28 -3.75 -2.79
N VAL A 325 -19.32 -3.80 -1.95
CA VAL A 325 -20.54 -3.00 -2.16
C VAL A 325 -20.23 -1.50 -2.15
N ASN A 326 -19.49 -1.00 -1.16
CA ASN A 326 -19.08 0.42 -1.14
C ASN A 326 -18.19 0.76 -2.35
N GLY A 327 -17.30 -0.16 -2.77
CA GLY A 327 -16.50 -0.03 -3.99
C GLY A 327 -17.35 0.14 -5.25
N TYR A 328 -18.34 -0.73 -5.44
CA TYR A 328 -19.30 -0.67 -6.53
C TYR A 328 -20.09 0.66 -6.50
N ILE A 329 -20.65 1.01 -5.35
CA ILE A 329 -21.43 2.25 -5.18
C ILE A 329 -20.58 3.50 -5.43
N LYS A 330 -19.31 3.52 -5.02
CA LYS A 330 -18.37 4.61 -5.38
C LYS A 330 -18.26 4.78 -6.89
N GLY A 331 -18.26 3.67 -7.64
CA GLY A 331 -18.30 3.70 -9.10
C GLY A 331 -19.60 4.29 -9.64
N GLU A 332 -20.74 3.88 -9.10
CA GLU A 332 -22.06 4.39 -9.53
C GLU A 332 -22.26 5.88 -9.22
N LEU A 333 -21.81 6.34 -8.04
CA LEU A 333 -21.81 7.78 -7.70
C LEU A 333 -21.02 8.60 -8.74
N ARG A 334 -19.87 8.09 -9.19
CA ARG A 334 -19.06 8.74 -10.24
C ARG A 334 -19.77 8.74 -11.58
N LYS A 335 -20.35 7.61 -12.00
CA LYS A 335 -21.10 7.49 -13.27
C LYS A 335 -22.29 8.44 -13.33
N ARG A 336 -22.99 8.63 -12.20
CA ARG A 336 -24.11 9.57 -12.06
C ARG A 336 -23.69 11.03 -11.90
N GLY A 337 -22.40 11.33 -11.76
CA GLY A 337 -21.90 12.68 -11.51
C GLY A 337 -22.28 13.25 -10.13
N ILE A 338 -22.66 12.39 -9.16
CA ILE A 338 -23.11 12.83 -7.84
C ILE A 338 -21.91 13.30 -7.02
N GLN A 339 -21.92 14.57 -6.64
CA GLN A 339 -20.94 15.13 -5.71
C GLN A 339 -21.42 14.95 -4.27
N VAL A 340 -20.80 14.01 -3.55
CA VAL A 340 -21.09 13.82 -2.13
C VAL A 340 -20.47 14.98 -1.33
N PRO A 341 -21.23 15.66 -0.44
CA PRO A 341 -20.69 16.68 0.48
C PRO A 341 -19.58 16.13 1.36
N ARG A 342 -18.58 16.95 1.69
CA ARG A 342 -17.44 16.56 2.55
C ARG A 342 -17.62 17.16 3.93
N ASN A 343 -17.43 16.36 4.98
CA ASN A 343 -17.14 16.91 6.29
C ASN A 343 -15.68 17.41 6.33
N MET A 344 -15.52 18.73 6.46
CA MET A 344 -14.21 19.38 6.55
C MET A 344 -13.60 19.34 7.95
N GLU A 345 -14.42 19.11 8.98
CA GLU A 345 -13.98 19.09 10.39
C GLU A 345 -14.48 17.79 11.06
N PRO A 346 -13.99 16.62 10.64
CA PRO A 346 -14.34 15.38 11.31
C PRO A 346 -13.71 15.33 12.70
N HIS A 347 -14.44 14.72 13.64
CA HIS A 347 -13.95 14.46 14.99
C HIS A 347 -14.03 12.97 15.28
N ALA A 348 -12.92 12.42 15.79
CA ALA A 348 -12.87 11.03 16.20
C ALA A 348 -13.96 10.72 17.23
N ARG A 349 -14.51 9.50 17.15
CA ARG A 349 -15.52 9.02 18.09
C ARG A 349 -14.85 8.72 19.43
N GLU A 350 -15.63 8.84 20.51
CA GLU A 350 -15.18 8.50 21.87
C GLU A 350 -14.56 7.11 21.96
N PHE A 351 -15.14 6.14 21.23
CA PHE A 351 -14.74 4.74 21.25
C PHE A 351 -13.65 4.36 20.20
N VAL A 352 -12.88 5.34 19.70
CA VAL A 352 -11.85 5.13 18.66
C VAL A 352 -10.79 4.11 19.09
N ASP A 353 -10.53 3.99 20.39
CA ASP A 353 -9.50 3.12 20.95
C ASP A 353 -10.02 1.72 21.32
N GLU A 354 -11.31 1.60 21.57
CA GLU A 354 -12.01 0.40 22.05
C GLU A 354 -12.46 -0.49 20.91
N ARG A 355 -12.70 0.10 19.72
CA ARG A 355 -13.24 -0.60 18.54
C ARG A 355 -12.19 -0.93 17.47
N LYS A 356 -10.95 -1.13 17.90
CA LYS A 356 -9.83 -1.52 17.05
C LYS A 356 -9.89 -3.00 16.70
N THR A 357 -9.50 -3.36 15.48
CA THR A 357 -9.47 -4.76 15.03
C THR A 357 -8.16 -5.44 15.45
N PRO A 358 -8.20 -6.45 16.34
CA PRO A 358 -6.99 -7.17 16.75
C PRO A 358 -6.39 -7.95 15.57
N THR A 359 -5.10 -7.74 15.30
CA THR A 359 -4.43 -8.30 14.11
C THR A 359 -4.37 -9.83 14.15
N ASP A 360 -4.12 -10.42 15.31
CA ASP A 360 -4.11 -11.87 15.54
C ASP A 360 -5.46 -12.52 15.23
N ARG A 361 -6.57 -11.94 15.73
CA ARG A 361 -7.92 -12.42 15.42
C ARG A 361 -8.28 -12.23 13.96
N LEU A 362 -7.83 -11.13 13.35
CA LEU A 362 -7.99 -10.91 11.92
C LEU A 362 -7.30 -12.00 11.13
N VAL A 363 -6.03 -12.30 11.43
CA VAL A 363 -5.26 -13.37 10.79
C VAL A 363 -5.93 -14.74 10.90
N ALA A 364 -6.48 -15.06 12.07
CA ALA A 364 -7.25 -16.28 12.26
C ALA A 364 -8.50 -16.32 11.37
N ARG A 365 -9.25 -15.20 11.30
CA ARG A 365 -10.39 -15.08 10.36
C ARG A 365 -9.97 -15.14 8.91
N LEU A 366 -8.73 -14.74 8.60
CA LEU A 366 -8.12 -14.80 7.28
C LEU A 366 -7.67 -16.21 6.87
N GLY A 367 -7.74 -17.20 7.76
CA GLY A 367 -7.22 -18.54 7.50
C GLY A 367 -5.69 -18.59 7.41
N LEU A 368 -5.00 -17.60 7.98
CA LEU A 368 -3.54 -17.41 7.82
C LEU A 368 -2.76 -17.69 9.11
N SER A 369 -3.39 -18.27 10.14
CA SER A 369 -2.75 -18.53 11.44
C SER A 369 -1.48 -19.37 11.34
N ALA A 370 -1.43 -20.32 10.40
CA ALA A 370 -0.27 -21.19 10.21
C ALA A 370 1.00 -20.42 9.84
N TYR A 371 0.87 -19.23 9.24
CA TYR A 371 2.00 -18.41 8.78
C TYR A 371 2.28 -17.24 9.73
N TYR A 372 1.44 -17.03 10.75
CA TYR A 372 1.53 -15.86 11.62
C TYR A 372 2.63 -16.00 12.64
N GLY A 373 3.49 -14.97 12.75
CA GLY A 373 4.64 -14.99 13.65
C GLY A 373 5.86 -15.73 13.08
N LEU A 374 5.78 -16.23 11.85
CA LEU A 374 6.97 -16.64 11.11
C LEU A 374 7.69 -15.40 10.60
N HIS A 375 9.02 -15.40 10.72
CA HIS A 375 9.87 -14.25 10.42
C HIS A 375 10.87 -14.60 9.34
N ALA A 376 11.10 -13.67 8.40
CA ALA A 376 12.19 -13.81 7.46
C ALA A 376 13.52 -13.53 8.18
N HIS A 377 14.42 -14.50 8.15
CA HIS A 377 15.75 -14.41 8.78
C HIS A 377 16.85 -14.01 7.80
N THR A 378 16.61 -14.18 6.51
CA THR A 378 17.55 -13.91 5.43
C THR A 378 16.97 -12.90 4.44
N CYS A 379 17.84 -12.06 3.91
CA CYS A 379 17.55 -11.18 2.79
C CYS A 379 18.45 -11.60 1.62
N ILE A 380 17.84 -12.13 0.56
CA ILE A 380 18.55 -12.73 -0.57
C ILE A 380 18.51 -11.76 -1.76
N PRO A 381 19.66 -11.32 -2.29
CA PRO A 381 19.67 -10.57 -3.54
C PRO A 381 19.35 -11.50 -4.71
N LEU A 382 18.46 -11.08 -5.62
CA LEU A 382 18.26 -11.77 -6.89
C LEU A 382 18.83 -10.97 -8.05
N GLU A 383 19.50 -11.68 -8.96
CA GLU A 383 20.09 -11.11 -10.17
C GLU A 383 19.53 -11.84 -11.41
N PRO A 384 18.31 -11.50 -11.85
CA PRO A 384 17.73 -12.11 -13.03
C PRO A 384 18.49 -11.71 -14.32
N GLU A 385 18.58 -12.64 -15.27
CA GLU A 385 19.12 -12.37 -16.61
C GLU A 385 18.26 -11.39 -17.40
N THR A 386 16.94 -11.40 -17.16
CA THR A 386 15.96 -10.57 -17.85
C THR A 386 14.95 -9.96 -16.89
N VAL A 387 14.55 -8.72 -17.16
CA VAL A 387 13.47 -8.03 -16.43
C VAL A 387 12.49 -7.42 -17.43
N PHE A 388 11.22 -7.34 -17.07
CA PHE A 388 10.23 -6.53 -17.79
C PHE A 388 9.75 -5.41 -16.87
N ILE A 389 10.06 -4.17 -17.23
CA ILE A 389 9.82 -2.98 -16.40
C ILE A 389 8.56 -2.27 -16.91
N PRO A 390 7.44 -2.30 -16.16
CA PRO A 390 6.22 -1.63 -16.58
C PRO A 390 6.39 -0.10 -16.55
N PHE A 391 5.74 0.62 -17.47
CA PHE A 391 5.72 2.08 -17.44
C PHE A 391 4.65 2.67 -16.50
N GLN A 392 3.69 1.86 -16.07
CA GLN A 392 2.68 2.21 -15.08
C GLN A 392 3.02 1.59 -13.72
N GLN A 393 3.71 2.34 -12.84
CA GLN A 393 4.09 1.89 -11.50
C GLN A 393 3.67 2.88 -10.39
N HIS A 394 2.72 3.75 -10.69
CA HIS A 394 2.17 4.79 -9.81
C HIS A 394 0.68 5.00 -10.08
N ILE A 395 0.02 5.90 -9.36
CA ILE A 395 -1.41 6.25 -9.58
C ILE A 395 -1.63 7.19 -10.78
N GLY A 396 -0.55 7.80 -11.28
CA GLY A 396 -0.56 8.79 -12.37
C GLY A 396 -0.67 8.20 -13.79
N LYS A 397 -0.43 9.03 -14.81
CA LYS A 397 -0.31 8.59 -16.21
C LYS A 397 0.99 7.80 -16.45
N PRO A 398 1.00 6.76 -17.30
CA PRO A 398 2.21 5.97 -17.58
C PRO A 398 3.39 6.85 -18.00
N ALA A 399 4.61 6.45 -17.64
CA ALA A 399 5.82 7.09 -18.14
C ALA A 399 5.99 6.83 -19.65
N VAL A 400 6.65 7.75 -20.34
CA VAL A 400 6.89 7.69 -21.79
C VAL A 400 8.30 7.20 -22.06
N PRO A 401 8.51 6.12 -22.85
CA PRO A 401 9.84 5.58 -23.11
C PRO A 401 10.74 6.61 -23.79
N VAL A 402 12.02 6.63 -23.38
CA VAL A 402 13.07 7.47 -24.00
C VAL A 402 14.18 6.65 -24.65
N LYS A 403 14.07 5.31 -24.59
CA LYS A 403 14.96 4.34 -25.22
C LYS A 403 14.25 3.61 -26.35
N ALA A 404 15.03 3.00 -27.24
CA ALA A 404 14.57 2.13 -28.32
C ALA A 404 15.07 0.69 -28.13
N VAL A 405 14.45 -0.26 -28.85
CA VAL A 405 14.95 -1.65 -28.91
C VAL A 405 16.35 -1.64 -29.54
N GLY A 406 17.28 -2.36 -28.91
CA GLY A 406 18.69 -2.41 -29.29
C GLY A 406 19.58 -1.43 -28.53
N ASP A 407 19.01 -0.47 -27.80
CA ASP A 407 19.82 0.46 -27.01
C ASP A 407 20.52 -0.25 -25.84
N PRO A 408 21.82 -0.03 -25.63
CA PRO A 408 22.45 -0.38 -24.37
C PRO A 408 21.94 0.55 -23.26
N VAL A 409 21.80 -0.02 -22.07
CA VAL A 409 21.40 0.70 -20.86
C VAL A 409 22.28 0.30 -19.68
N ALA A 410 22.71 1.30 -18.91
CA ALA A 410 23.31 1.06 -17.60
C ALA A 410 22.22 1.04 -16.52
N LYS A 411 22.45 0.28 -15.44
CA LYS A 411 21.57 0.31 -14.26
C LYS A 411 21.46 1.74 -13.74
N GLY A 412 20.22 2.19 -13.57
CA GLY A 412 19.89 3.55 -13.13
C GLY A 412 19.72 4.55 -14.28
N GLU A 413 20.00 4.17 -15.51
CA GLU A 413 19.74 5.04 -16.66
C GLU A 413 18.23 5.24 -16.87
N LEU A 414 17.83 6.42 -17.34
CA LEU A 414 16.43 6.75 -17.60
C LEU A 414 15.90 5.89 -18.76
N LEU A 415 14.87 5.10 -18.48
CA LEU A 415 14.22 4.21 -19.45
C LEU A 415 12.92 4.81 -19.98
N ALA A 416 12.15 5.46 -19.08
CA ALA A 416 10.97 6.22 -19.44
C ALA A 416 10.82 7.47 -18.56
N GLN A 417 10.50 8.60 -19.18
CA GLN A 417 10.32 9.88 -18.53
C GLN A 417 8.88 10.03 -18.02
N ALA A 418 8.72 10.68 -16.86
CA ALA A 418 7.41 11.06 -16.35
C ALA A 418 6.61 11.84 -17.42
N ALA A 419 5.34 11.49 -17.61
CA ALA A 419 4.48 12.21 -18.54
C ALA A 419 4.40 13.72 -18.17
N PRO A 420 4.51 14.64 -19.15
CA PRO A 420 4.57 16.08 -18.87
C PRO A 420 3.26 16.62 -18.29
N ASP A 421 2.12 16.06 -18.71
CA ASP A 421 0.80 16.54 -18.32
C ASP A 421 0.17 15.67 -17.22
N GLY A 422 0.40 16.04 -15.96
CA GLY A 422 -0.27 15.47 -14.80
C GLY A 422 0.66 14.67 -13.88
N LEU A 423 0.06 13.88 -13.00
CA LEU A 423 0.79 13.07 -12.04
C LEU A 423 1.49 11.91 -12.77
N SER A 424 2.80 11.74 -12.60
CA SER A 424 3.61 10.65 -13.17
C SER A 424 4.98 10.59 -12.47
N ALA A 425 5.81 9.57 -12.74
CA ALA A 425 7.19 9.50 -12.24
C ALA A 425 8.13 8.79 -13.23
N ASN A 426 9.42 9.15 -13.20
CA ASN A 426 10.45 8.54 -14.03
C ASN A 426 10.60 7.03 -13.72
N ILE A 427 10.99 6.27 -14.73
CA ILE A 427 11.30 4.84 -14.67
C ILE A 427 12.72 4.64 -15.20
N HIS A 428 13.51 3.84 -14.49
CA HIS A 428 14.92 3.62 -14.78
C HIS A 428 15.19 2.16 -15.09
N ALA A 429 16.25 1.89 -15.85
CA ALA A 429 16.77 0.55 -16.06
C ALA A 429 17.22 -0.04 -14.72
N SER A 430 16.73 -1.22 -14.38
CA SER A 430 17.02 -1.88 -13.10
C SER A 430 18.22 -2.82 -13.13
N ILE A 431 18.74 -3.10 -14.33
CA ILE A 431 19.92 -3.91 -14.62
C ILE A 431 20.72 -3.25 -15.75
N ASP A 432 22.01 -3.55 -15.81
CA ASP A 432 22.82 -3.31 -17.01
C ASP A 432 22.42 -4.29 -18.12
N GLY A 433 22.43 -3.85 -19.38
CA GLY A 433 22.13 -4.73 -20.50
C GLY A 433 21.64 -4.01 -21.74
N VAL A 434 20.83 -4.70 -22.55
CA VAL A 434 20.23 -4.18 -23.78
C VAL A 434 18.71 -4.21 -23.69
N VAL A 435 18.05 -3.20 -24.26
CA VAL A 435 16.60 -3.18 -24.43
C VAL A 435 16.20 -4.15 -25.53
N THR A 436 15.52 -5.24 -25.20
CA THR A 436 15.11 -6.27 -26.17
C THR A 436 13.67 -6.14 -26.63
N GLU A 437 12.84 -5.41 -25.89
CA GLU A 437 11.42 -5.21 -26.20
C GLU A 437 10.95 -3.86 -25.65
N ILE A 438 10.14 -3.12 -26.41
CA ILE A 438 9.39 -1.96 -25.92
C ILE A 438 7.94 -2.09 -26.40
N THR A 439 7.00 -1.97 -25.46
CA THR A 439 5.56 -1.96 -25.71
C THR A 439 4.93 -0.77 -24.97
N PRO A 440 3.66 -0.42 -25.23
CA PRO A 440 2.95 0.56 -24.41
C PRO A 440 2.88 0.20 -22.92
N ALA A 441 3.01 -1.09 -22.57
CA ALA A 441 2.94 -1.56 -21.20
C ALA A 441 4.28 -1.41 -20.45
N GLY A 442 5.42 -1.46 -21.14
CA GLY A 442 6.74 -1.48 -20.52
C GLY A 442 7.85 -1.90 -21.49
N ALA A 443 9.05 -2.11 -20.94
CA ALA A 443 10.23 -2.52 -21.69
C ALA A 443 10.90 -3.75 -21.07
N ARG A 444 11.46 -4.62 -21.91
CA ARG A 444 12.27 -5.77 -21.48
C ARG A 444 13.74 -5.45 -21.62
N LEU A 445 14.50 -5.74 -20.56
CA LEU A 445 15.95 -5.64 -20.54
C LEU A 445 16.55 -7.04 -20.39
N CYS A 446 17.69 -7.28 -21.04
CA CYS A 446 18.47 -8.51 -20.90
C CYS A 446 19.94 -8.16 -20.65
N ARG A 447 20.59 -8.87 -19.70
CA ARG A 447 22.01 -8.66 -19.36
C ARG A 447 22.98 -9.09 -20.47
N LYS A 448 22.55 -9.88 -21.46
CA LYS A 448 23.43 -10.37 -22.53
C LYS A 448 23.73 -9.27 -23.54
N GLU A 449 24.99 -9.19 -23.96
CA GLU A 449 25.41 -8.46 -25.17
C GLU A 449 24.70 -9.13 -26.37
N VAL A 450 23.99 -8.32 -27.19
CA VAL A 450 23.38 -8.77 -28.45
C VAL A 450 24.42 -8.75 -29.56
#